data_AF-A0A965UTZ6-F1
#
_entry.id   AF-A0A965UTZ6-F1
#
_cell.length_a   1.000
_cell.length_b   1.000
_cell.length_c   1.000
_cell.angle_alpha   90.00
_cell.angle_beta   90.00
_cell.angle_gamma   90.00
#
_symmetry.space_group_name_H-M   'P 1'
#
loop_
_entity.id
_entity.type
_entity.pdbx_description
1 polymer ?
#
loop_
_entity_poly.entity_id
_entity_poly.type
_entity_poly.pdbx_seq_one_letter_code
_entity_poly.pdbx_strand_id
1 'polypeptide(L)'
;MKFAKIDVSSSGSNTIVAAVTGKKIRVLAYTIIAAGAVTAKWQSSTTDLSGAMSLAANGGAAPSISILAPGNMIGLFETAPGEALNLNLGGAVNVAGHMTYIEVAV
;
A
#
# COMPACT_ATOMS: atom_id res chain seq x y z
N MET A 1 11.62 -8.82 -7.08
CA MET A 1 11.14 -7.75 -6.19
C MET A 1 11.11 -6.46 -6.98
N LYS A 2 10.11 -5.61 -6.72
CA LYS A 2 9.90 -4.33 -7.39
C LYS A 2 9.72 -3.25 -6.33
N PHE A 3 9.95 -2.01 -6.72
CA PHE A 3 9.83 -0.83 -5.86
C PHE A 3 8.81 0.13 -6.46
N ALA A 4 8.09 0.85 -5.60
CA ALA A 4 7.23 1.95 -6.02
C ALA A 4 7.44 3.15 -5.09
N LYS A 5 7.49 4.35 -5.69
CA LYS A 5 7.41 5.60 -4.92
C LYS A 5 5.97 5.80 -4.44
N ILE A 6 5.81 6.40 -3.28
CA ILE A 6 4.52 6.91 -2.79
C ILE A 6 4.70 8.42 -2.70
N ASP A 7 3.89 9.15 -3.46
CA ASP A 7 3.85 10.61 -3.41
C ASP A 7 2.50 11.03 -3.98
N VAL A 8 1.49 11.06 -3.09
CA VAL A 8 0.09 11.25 -3.46
C VAL A 8 -0.56 12.21 -2.48
N SER A 9 -1.50 13.02 -2.96
CA SER A 9 -2.14 14.07 -2.17
C SER A 9 -3.64 14.25 -2.46
N SER A 10 -4.21 13.45 -3.36
CA SER A 10 -5.64 13.53 -3.67
C SER A 10 -6.44 12.76 -2.62
N SER A 11 -7.58 13.31 -2.19
CA SER A 11 -8.55 12.55 -1.41
C SER A 11 -9.13 11.39 -2.23
N GLY A 12 -9.51 10.30 -1.57
CA GLY A 12 -9.96 9.10 -2.24
C GLY A 12 -8.79 8.24 -2.73
N SER A 13 -9.03 7.40 -3.74
CA SER A 13 -8.10 6.35 -4.15
C SER A 13 -7.01 6.91 -5.07
N ASN A 14 -5.75 6.74 -4.67
CA ASN A 14 -4.58 7.08 -5.47
C ASN A 14 -3.85 5.79 -5.89
N THR A 15 -3.61 5.59 -7.18
CA THR A 15 -2.90 4.40 -7.66
C THR A 15 -1.42 4.49 -7.38
N ILE A 16 -0.90 3.49 -6.65
CA ILE A 16 0.52 3.36 -6.32
C ILE A 16 1.21 2.37 -7.25
N VAL A 17 0.53 1.24 -7.52
CA VAL A 17 0.99 0.26 -8.50
C VAL A 17 -0.17 -0.05 -9.43
N ALA A 18 0.03 0.15 -10.73
CA ALA A 18 -0.97 -0.14 -11.75
C ALA A 18 -1.30 -1.64 -11.78
N ALA A 19 -2.52 -1.96 -12.23
CA ALA A 19 -2.96 -3.33 -12.43
C ALA A 19 -2.03 -4.11 -13.38
N VAL A 20 -1.78 -5.38 -13.05
CA VAL A 20 -0.99 -6.29 -13.89
C VAL A 20 -1.81 -7.54 -14.20
N THR A 21 -2.15 -7.73 -15.47
CA THR A 21 -2.96 -8.87 -15.93
C THR A 21 -2.34 -10.21 -15.52
N GLY A 22 -3.15 -11.10 -14.95
CA GLY A 22 -2.72 -12.43 -14.51
C GLY A 22 -1.77 -12.42 -13.30
N LYS A 23 -1.62 -11.30 -12.60
CA LYS A 23 -0.80 -11.17 -11.40
C LYS A 23 -1.58 -10.54 -10.25
N LYS A 24 -1.16 -10.86 -9.03
CA LYS A 24 -1.48 -10.08 -7.81
C LYS A 24 -0.27 -9.24 -7.43
N ILE A 25 -0.53 -8.09 -6.83
CA ILE A 25 0.51 -7.27 -6.22
C ILE A 25 0.56 -7.64 -4.74
N ARG A 26 1.65 -8.26 -4.29
CA ARG A 26 1.88 -8.61 -2.88
C ARG A 26 2.91 -7.67 -2.26
N VAL A 27 2.50 -6.95 -1.22
CA VAL A 27 3.33 -5.95 -0.54
C VAL A 27 4.21 -6.62 0.51
N LEU A 28 5.50 -6.28 0.55
CA LEU A 28 6.48 -6.85 1.48
C LEU A 28 6.90 -5.86 2.57
N ALA A 29 7.01 -4.59 2.22
CA ALA A 29 7.30 -3.51 3.15
C ALA A 29 6.84 -2.18 2.55
N TYR A 30 6.47 -1.23 3.39
CA TYR A 30 6.26 0.15 2.96
C TYR A 30 6.64 1.12 4.07
N THR A 31 7.02 2.33 3.67
CA THR A 31 7.14 3.50 4.54
C THR A 31 6.21 4.56 3.99
N ILE A 32 5.38 5.15 4.85
CA ILE A 32 4.55 6.31 4.54
C ILE A 32 4.68 7.35 5.64
N ILE A 33 4.75 8.62 5.26
CA ILE A 33 4.73 9.78 6.16
C ILE A 33 3.70 10.76 5.62
N ALA A 34 2.84 11.27 6.50
CA ALA A 34 1.85 12.28 6.15
C ALA A 34 2.36 13.70 6.46
N ALA A 35 2.21 14.63 5.52
CA ALA A 35 2.55 16.04 5.72
C ALA A 35 1.59 16.76 6.70
N GLY A 36 0.41 16.17 6.94
CA GLY A 36 -0.62 16.68 7.83
C GLY A 36 -1.51 15.54 8.38
N ALA A 37 -2.46 15.86 9.25
CA ALA A 37 -3.37 14.85 9.79
C ALA A 37 -4.28 14.28 8.69
N VAL A 38 -4.24 12.96 8.48
CA VAL A 38 -5.04 12.27 7.45
C VAL A 38 -5.23 10.81 7.83
N THR A 39 -6.28 10.17 7.32
CA THR A 39 -6.42 8.72 7.36
C THR A 39 -5.96 8.10 6.04
N ALA A 40 -5.25 6.98 6.11
CA ALA A 40 -4.82 6.23 4.94
C ALA A 40 -5.23 4.76 5.04
N LYS A 41 -5.70 4.16 3.94
CA LYS A 41 -5.98 2.72 3.84
C LYS A 41 -5.53 2.15 2.51
N TRP A 42 -5.07 0.92 2.52
CA TRP A 42 -4.69 0.18 1.31
C TRP A 42 -5.92 -0.43 0.64
N GLN A 43 -5.94 -0.42 -0.69
CA GLN A 43 -7.03 -0.98 -1.48
C GLN A 43 -6.53 -1.82 -2.65
N SER A 44 -7.28 -2.88 -2.94
CA SER A 44 -7.28 -3.59 -4.22
C SER A 44 -8.34 -2.94 -5.09
N SER A 45 -7.92 -2.11 -6.04
CA SER A 45 -8.80 -1.16 -6.75
C SER A 45 -9.63 -0.32 -5.76
N THR A 46 -10.89 -0.67 -5.52
CA THR A 46 -11.79 0.02 -4.58
C THR A 46 -12.08 -0.78 -3.30
N THR A 47 -11.63 -2.04 -3.23
CA THR A 47 -11.84 -2.93 -2.10
C THR A 47 -10.78 -2.71 -1.03
N ASP A 48 -11.18 -2.44 0.20
CA ASP A 48 -10.26 -2.19 1.31
C ASP A 48 -9.47 -3.45 1.69
N LEU A 49 -8.14 -3.33 1.72
CA LEU A 49 -7.19 -4.36 2.18
C LEU A 49 -6.73 -4.13 3.63
N SER A 50 -6.87 -2.90 4.13
CA SER A 50 -6.56 -2.53 5.51
C SER A 50 -7.67 -1.66 6.09
N GLY A 51 -7.74 -1.60 7.42
CA GLY A 51 -8.48 -0.53 8.09
C GLY A 51 -7.89 0.85 7.79
N ALA A 52 -8.66 1.91 8.09
CA ALA A 52 -8.18 3.29 8.03
C ALA A 52 -7.20 3.57 9.17
N MET A 53 -5.95 3.89 8.82
CA MET A 53 -4.89 4.25 9.76
C MET A 53 -4.86 5.77 9.90
N SER A 54 -5.12 6.28 11.11
CA SER A 54 -4.97 7.70 11.41
C SER A 54 -3.48 8.06 11.53
N LEU A 55 -3.02 8.99 10.70
CA LEU A 55 -1.67 9.53 10.73
C LEU A 55 -1.73 10.96 11.24
N ALA A 56 -0.91 11.28 12.24
CA ALA A 56 -0.68 12.66 12.67
C ALA A 56 0.22 13.40 11.66
N ALA A 57 0.27 14.72 11.75
CA ALA A 57 1.23 15.50 10.95
C ALA A 57 2.68 15.07 11.24
N ASN A 58 3.46 14.83 10.19
CA ASN A 58 4.79 14.21 10.23
C ASN A 58 4.84 12.81 10.83
N GLY A 59 3.69 12.20 11.11
CA GLY A 59 3.54 10.82 11.55
C GLY A 59 3.49 9.86 10.37
N GLY A 60 3.71 8.57 10.64
CA GLY A 60 3.84 7.58 9.59
C GLY A 60 3.76 6.15 10.07
N ALA A 61 3.92 5.23 9.13
CA ALA A 61 4.01 3.80 9.37
C ALA A 61 5.10 3.20 8.48
N ALA A 62 5.88 2.27 9.03
CA ALA A 62 6.96 1.59 8.32
C ALA A 62 6.97 0.06 8.57
N PRO A 63 5.86 -0.67 8.33
CA PRO A 63 5.85 -2.11 8.54
C PRO A 63 6.67 -2.84 7.49
N SER A 64 7.27 -3.95 7.91
CA SER A 64 7.93 -4.92 7.05
C SER A 64 7.52 -6.33 7.47
N ILE A 65 7.55 -7.26 6.53
CA ILE A 65 7.39 -8.68 6.86
C ILE A 65 8.44 -9.15 7.88
N SER A 66 8.06 -10.09 8.75
CA SER A 66 8.96 -10.77 9.69
C SER A 66 9.31 -12.17 9.18
N ILE A 67 10.59 -12.53 9.28
CA ILE A 67 11.16 -13.80 8.77
C ILE A 67 10.85 -15.04 9.63
N LEU A 68 10.07 -14.89 10.72
CA LEU A 68 9.78 -15.99 11.65
C LEU A 68 8.55 -16.85 11.27
N ALA A 69 7.88 -16.59 10.15
CA ALA A 69 6.73 -17.39 9.71
C ALA A 69 7.16 -18.50 8.72
N PRO A 70 6.99 -19.79 9.05
CA PRO A 70 7.33 -20.88 8.14
C PRO A 70 6.27 -21.04 7.04
N GLY A 71 6.70 -21.10 5.78
CA GLY A 71 5.91 -21.55 4.62
C GLY A 71 5.45 -20.45 3.65
N ASN A 72 6.29 -20.12 2.65
CA ASN A 72 5.98 -19.57 1.31
C ASN A 72 4.89 -18.49 1.08
N MET A 73 4.32 -17.86 2.10
CA MET A 73 3.26 -16.86 1.97
C MET A 73 3.52 -15.67 2.89
N ILE A 74 4.58 -14.89 2.62
CA ILE A 74 4.85 -13.70 3.43
C ILE A 74 4.69 -12.45 2.58
N GLY A 75 3.59 -11.75 2.81
CA GLY A 75 3.33 -10.38 2.39
C GLY A 75 2.46 -9.72 3.47
N LEU A 76 2.50 -8.40 3.59
CA LEU A 76 1.63 -7.66 4.50
C LEU A 76 0.15 -7.83 4.08
N PHE A 77 -0.10 -7.76 2.78
CA PHE A 77 -1.39 -8.00 2.10
C PHE A 77 -1.14 -8.13 0.59
N GLU A 78 -2.17 -8.49 -0.16
CA GLU A 78 -2.13 -8.59 -1.62
C GLU A 78 -3.42 -8.12 -2.28
N THR A 79 -3.33 -7.69 -3.53
CA THR A 79 -4.50 -7.36 -4.36
C THR A 79 -5.19 -8.62 -4.88
N ALA A 80 -6.41 -8.45 -5.38
CA ALA A 80 -7.04 -9.43 -6.26
C ALA A 80 -6.28 -9.52 -7.60
N PRO A 81 -6.42 -10.65 -8.33
CA PRO A 81 -5.77 -10.83 -9.63
C PRO A 81 -6.15 -9.73 -10.62
N GLY A 82 -5.16 -9.12 -11.27
CA GLY A 82 -5.40 -8.08 -12.28
C GLY A 82 -5.87 -6.73 -11.73
N GLU A 83 -5.85 -6.53 -10.41
CA GLU A 83 -6.24 -5.26 -9.79
C GLU A 83 -5.04 -4.39 -9.41
N ALA A 84 -5.26 -3.07 -9.42
CA ALA A 84 -4.26 -2.09 -9.01
C ALA A 84 -4.15 -2.03 -7.48
N LEU A 85 -2.96 -1.70 -6.98
CA LEU A 85 -2.76 -1.36 -5.57
C LEU A 85 -2.91 0.15 -5.39
N ASN A 86 -3.91 0.54 -4.61
CA ASN A 86 -4.24 1.93 -4.35
C ASN A 86 -4.01 2.29 -2.86
N LEU A 87 -3.64 3.54 -2.61
CA LEU A 87 -3.66 4.16 -1.29
C LEU A 87 -4.81 5.18 -1.25
N ASN A 88 -5.83 4.89 -0.46
CA ASN A 88 -6.97 5.77 -0.28
C ASN A 88 -6.75 6.72 0.88
N LEU A 89 -6.91 8.03 0.64
CA LEU A 89 -6.73 9.07 1.64
C LEU A 89 -8.07 9.67 2.05
N GLY A 90 -8.30 9.81 3.36
CA GLY A 90 -9.51 10.44 3.90
C GLY A 90 -9.62 11.96 3.69
N GLY A 91 -8.58 12.58 3.12
CA GLY A 91 -8.53 14.00 2.80
C GLY A 91 -7.38 14.31 1.83
N ALA A 92 -7.38 15.51 1.26
CA ALA A 92 -6.35 15.95 0.33
C ALA A 92 -5.09 16.41 1.08
N VAL A 93 -4.29 15.46 1.56
CA VAL A 93 -3.05 15.68 2.31
C VAL A 93 -1.95 14.86 1.66
N ASN A 94 -0.76 15.45 1.47
CA ASN A 94 0.36 14.70 0.92
C ASN A 94 0.78 13.56 1.87
N VAL A 95 0.88 12.37 1.30
CA VAL A 95 1.48 11.19 1.91
C VAL A 95 2.60 10.72 0.99
N ALA A 96 3.82 10.67 1.54
CA ALA A 96 5.03 10.36 0.79
C ALA A 96 5.78 9.17 1.39
N GLY A 97 6.57 8.49 0.58
CA GLY A 97 7.42 7.37 0.99
C GLY A 97 7.75 6.41 -0.14
N HIS A 98 7.91 5.13 0.21
CA HIS A 98 8.30 4.09 -0.74
C HIS A 98 7.84 2.72 -0.28
N MET A 99 7.77 1.76 -1.19
CA MET A 99 7.44 0.37 -0.88
C MET A 99 8.25 -0.63 -1.69
N THR A 100 8.31 -1.84 -1.17
CA THR A 100 8.83 -3.04 -1.85
C THR A 100 7.71 -4.05 -2.00
N TYR A 101 7.54 -4.60 -3.20
CA TYR A 101 6.50 -5.58 -3.51
C TYR A 101 7.00 -6.65 -4.49
N ILE A 102 6.18 -7.68 -4.70
CA ILE A 102 6.35 -8.67 -5.77
C ILE A 102 5.05 -8.84 -6.52
N GLU A 103 5.17 -9.20 -7.80
CA GLU A 103 4.04 -9.67 -8.60
C GLU A 103 3.97 -11.18 -8.52
N VAL A 104 2.84 -11.71 -8.07
CA VAL A 104 2.61 -13.16 -7.89
C VAL A 104 1.73 -13.64 -9.03
N ALA A 105 2.14 -14.69 -9.74
CA ALA A 105 1.33 -15.33 -10.76
C ALA A 105 0.03 -15.89 -10.19
N VAL A 106 -1.05 -15.77 -10.96
CA VAL A 106 -2.38 -16.35 -10.68
C VAL A 106 -2.73 -17.31 -11.78
#